data_AF-A0A914XDI9-F1
#
_entry.id   AF-A0A914XDI9-F1
#
_cell.length_a   1.000
_cell.length_b   1.000
_cell.length_c   1.000
_cell.angle_alpha   90.00
_cell.angle_beta   90.00
_cell.angle_gamma   90.00
#
_symmetry.space_group_name_H-M   'P 1'
#
loop_
_entity.id
_entity.type
_entity.pdbx_description
1 polymer ?
#
loop_
_entity_poly.entity_id
_entity_poly.type
_entity_poly.pdbx_seq_one_letter_code
_entity_poly.pdbx_strand_id
1 'polypeptide(L)'
;MLCSSIILSLSLFVTISSQGCPDGWRPSEVITNKCYYVGVKKDVWFEAEGFCKNAQPNAYLTSITSAFENGNVNAVVISTLSVSACDQFWIGANDFDVNGHYGWADGGPWNYANWASGQPDSTQHCASSTARTTGLWKTEPCGIENCFICEMYLGGSGSTFLPPTTTSSMIMTDCKDWFNHGAHTDGIYSINPDGRGSFNVFCDMTTDGGGWTVFQRHTDASISFYEKLWNDYKVGFNNGLENNLWLGNDIIHALTTKDSNVDLRTDLWGDRNPSSSDTNGYWWEKRTNFSIDIEANFYKLHLSSNFTGNATLDPHSNMYDSSGKNFSTIDSINDYNNSACFSTYQRGGWWYGHYCAYESLNGIYIPTKWGTYYGFCWNLGPNDNYINPMPSRMMLRRVI
;
A
#
# COMPACT_ATOMS: atom_id res chain seq x y z
N MET A 1 -10.42 -30.15 -73.39
CA MET A 1 -9.60 -30.91 -72.42
C MET A 1 -8.62 -29.95 -71.76
N LEU A 2 -8.88 -29.71 -70.47
CA LEU A 2 -8.02 -29.17 -69.39
C LEU A 2 -6.81 -28.29 -69.77
N CYS A 3 -6.96 -27.00 -69.47
CA CYS A 3 -5.85 -26.05 -69.33
C CYS A 3 -5.38 -26.08 -67.87
N SER A 4 -4.12 -26.45 -67.64
CA SER A 4 -3.47 -26.41 -66.33
C SER A 4 -3.36 -24.96 -65.83
N SER A 5 -3.71 -24.71 -64.58
CA SER A 5 -3.44 -23.44 -63.91
C SER A 5 -2.83 -23.70 -62.54
N ILE A 6 -1.66 -23.11 -62.36
CA ILE A 6 -0.74 -23.22 -61.24
C ILE A 6 -1.36 -22.54 -60.02
N ILE A 7 -1.35 -23.22 -58.87
CA ILE A 7 -1.74 -22.65 -57.58
C ILE A 7 -0.55 -21.82 -57.08
N LEU A 8 -0.68 -20.49 -57.08
CA LEU A 8 0.17 -19.62 -56.25
C LEU A 8 -0.51 -19.45 -54.89
N SER A 9 0.06 -20.07 -53.86
CA SER A 9 -0.31 -19.78 -52.47
C SER A 9 0.28 -18.43 -52.07
N LEU A 10 -0.53 -17.37 -52.06
CA LEU A 10 -0.18 -16.14 -51.36
C LEU A 10 -0.27 -16.40 -49.85
N SER A 11 0.87 -16.62 -49.20
CA SER A 11 1.00 -16.46 -47.77
C SER A 11 0.81 -14.97 -47.45
N LEU A 12 -0.38 -14.59 -46.96
CA LEU A 12 -0.53 -13.33 -46.25
C LEU A 12 0.33 -13.41 -44.98
N PHE A 13 1.51 -12.83 -45.05
CA PHE A 13 2.21 -12.41 -43.85
C PHE A 13 1.29 -11.40 -43.16
N VAL A 14 0.66 -11.81 -42.07
CA VAL A 14 0.13 -10.87 -41.09
C VAL A 14 1.34 -10.11 -40.59
N THR A 15 1.53 -8.90 -41.10
CA THR A 15 2.44 -7.94 -40.48
C THR A 15 1.87 -7.66 -39.10
N ILE A 16 2.53 -8.19 -38.07
CA ILE A 16 2.27 -7.81 -36.68
C ILE A 16 2.54 -6.31 -36.61
N SER A 17 1.47 -5.51 -36.65
CA SER A 17 1.57 -4.09 -36.35
C SER A 17 2.05 -3.98 -34.92
N SER A 18 3.17 -3.30 -34.69
CA SER A 18 3.56 -2.85 -33.36
C SER A 18 2.37 -2.11 -32.73
N GLN A 19 1.90 -2.56 -31.57
CA GLN A 19 0.86 -1.89 -30.80
C GLN A 19 1.35 -0.49 -30.40
N GLY A 20 0.97 0.53 -31.17
CA GLY A 20 1.16 1.94 -30.83
C GLY A 20 -0.14 2.56 -30.34
N CYS A 21 -0.05 3.73 -29.71
CA CYS A 21 -1.23 4.53 -29.36
C CYS A 21 -2.03 4.95 -30.60
N PRO A 22 -3.37 5.11 -30.50
CA PRO A 22 -4.18 5.59 -31.61
C PRO A 22 -3.72 6.96 -32.12
N ASP A 23 -4.12 7.32 -33.34
CA ASP A 23 -3.77 8.61 -33.92
C ASP A 23 -4.18 9.77 -33.00
N GLY A 24 -3.25 10.69 -32.74
CA GLY A 24 -3.44 11.82 -31.83
C GLY A 24 -3.20 11.51 -30.35
N TRP A 25 -3.07 10.23 -29.98
CA TRP A 25 -2.69 9.79 -28.64
C TRP A 25 -1.18 9.56 -28.53
N ARG A 26 -0.65 9.77 -27.33
CA ARG A 26 0.78 9.71 -27.03
C ARG A 26 1.07 8.60 -26.02
N PRO A 27 2.08 7.75 -26.25
CA PRO A 27 2.42 6.70 -25.30
C PRO A 27 2.96 7.28 -24.00
N SER A 28 2.64 6.63 -22.89
CA SER A 28 3.35 6.83 -21.64
C SER A 28 4.77 6.29 -21.78
N GLU A 29 5.74 7.03 -21.26
CA GLU A 29 7.14 6.58 -21.19
C GLU A 29 7.42 5.73 -19.95
N VAL A 30 6.46 5.70 -19.00
CA VAL A 30 6.63 5.09 -17.67
C VAL A 30 5.65 3.93 -17.43
N ILE A 31 4.46 3.96 -18.05
CA ILE A 31 3.45 2.91 -17.89
C ILE A 31 3.25 2.19 -19.23
N THR A 32 3.54 0.88 -19.25
CA THR A 32 3.37 0.06 -20.45
C THR A 32 1.90 0.04 -20.87
N ASN A 33 1.65 0.11 -22.18
CA ASN A 33 0.31 0.11 -22.77
C ASN A 33 -0.59 1.29 -22.39
N LYS A 34 -0.10 2.33 -21.72
CA LYS A 34 -0.90 3.53 -21.43
C LYS A 34 -0.70 4.60 -22.49
N CYS A 35 -1.78 5.26 -22.88
CA CYS A 35 -1.80 6.35 -23.85
C CYS A 35 -2.53 7.56 -23.29
N TYR A 36 -2.08 8.76 -23.66
CA TYR A 36 -2.66 10.03 -23.25
C TYR A 36 -3.09 10.87 -24.45
N TYR A 37 -4.16 11.64 -24.29
CA TYR A 37 -4.60 12.64 -25.27
C TYR A 37 -4.72 14.00 -24.58
N VAL A 38 -4.23 15.06 -25.24
CA VAL A 38 -4.28 16.42 -24.70
C VAL A 38 -5.30 17.24 -25.49
N GLY A 39 -6.45 17.50 -24.86
CA GLY A 39 -7.51 18.33 -25.40
C GLY A 39 -7.19 19.82 -25.21
N VAL A 40 -6.88 20.51 -26.31
CA VAL A 40 -6.55 21.95 -26.31
C VAL A 40 -7.77 22.86 -26.47
N LYS A 41 -8.93 22.30 -26.84
CA LYS A 41 -10.21 23.00 -26.81
C LYS A 41 -10.69 23.01 -25.35
N LYS A 42 -10.91 24.20 -24.80
CA LYS A 42 -11.43 24.33 -23.44
C LYS A 42 -12.88 23.88 -23.39
N ASP A 43 -13.21 23.11 -22.38
CA ASP A 43 -14.56 22.62 -22.09
C ASP A 43 -14.75 22.53 -20.56
N VAL A 44 -15.98 22.42 -20.10
CA VAL A 44 -16.29 22.19 -18.68
C VAL A 44 -15.98 20.74 -18.28
N TRP A 45 -15.79 20.46 -16.99
CA TRP A 45 -15.26 19.16 -16.53
C TRP A 45 -16.07 17.96 -17.07
N PHE A 46 -17.40 18.03 -16.98
CA PHE A 46 -18.29 16.94 -17.44
C PHE A 46 -18.23 16.73 -18.96
N GLU A 47 -18.09 17.80 -19.74
CA GLU A 47 -17.99 17.73 -21.20
C GLU A 47 -16.62 17.21 -21.63
N ALA A 48 -15.56 17.57 -20.90
CA ALA A 48 -14.22 17.04 -21.11
C ALA A 48 -14.14 15.53 -20.81
N GLU A 49 -14.77 15.09 -19.72
CA GLU A 49 -14.93 13.66 -19.39
C GLU A 49 -15.76 12.92 -20.45
N GLY A 50 -16.85 13.52 -20.90
CA GLY A 50 -17.66 13.01 -22.00
C GLY A 50 -16.88 12.90 -23.31
N PHE A 51 -15.99 13.85 -23.60
CA PHE A 51 -15.10 13.79 -24.76
C PHE A 51 -14.15 12.57 -24.64
N CYS A 52 -13.49 12.39 -23.50
CA CYS A 52 -12.55 11.28 -23.31
C CYS A 52 -13.23 9.93 -23.54
N LYS A 53 -14.40 9.72 -22.92
CA LYS A 53 -15.21 8.50 -23.06
C LYS A 53 -15.64 8.20 -24.49
N ASN A 54 -15.87 9.24 -25.31
CA ASN A 54 -16.25 9.09 -26.71
C ASN A 54 -15.06 8.92 -27.66
N ALA A 55 -13.86 9.36 -27.25
CA ALA A 55 -12.67 9.34 -28.11
C ALA A 55 -12.11 7.92 -28.30
N GLN A 56 -12.09 7.09 -27.25
CA GLN A 56 -11.60 5.72 -27.26
C GLN A 56 -12.35 4.84 -26.24
N PRO A 57 -12.45 3.52 -26.45
CA PRO A 57 -13.03 2.61 -25.44
C PRO A 57 -12.24 2.66 -24.13
N ASN A 58 -12.95 2.79 -23.01
CA ASN A 58 -12.38 2.88 -21.65
C ASN A 58 -11.39 4.05 -21.49
N ALA A 59 -11.62 5.14 -22.20
CA ALA A 59 -10.90 6.38 -21.99
C ALA A 59 -11.65 7.31 -21.03
N TYR A 60 -10.90 7.99 -20.17
CA TYR A 60 -11.40 8.88 -19.13
C TYR A 60 -10.48 10.09 -19.02
N LEU A 61 -10.90 11.14 -18.34
CA LEU A 61 -9.95 12.13 -17.84
C LEU A 61 -8.90 11.43 -16.97
N THR A 62 -7.65 11.84 -17.12
CA THR A 62 -6.51 11.10 -16.59
C THR A 62 -6.55 10.95 -15.07
N SER A 63 -6.22 9.74 -14.62
CA SER A 63 -5.85 9.44 -13.25
C SER A 63 -4.33 9.53 -13.09
N ILE A 64 -3.89 10.04 -11.93
CA ILE A 64 -2.48 10.20 -11.62
C ILE A 64 -2.21 9.55 -10.27
N THR A 65 -1.64 8.36 -10.31
CA THR A 65 -1.50 7.43 -9.17
C THR A 65 -0.08 7.38 -8.60
N SER A 66 0.85 8.18 -9.13
CA SER A 66 2.21 8.31 -8.61
C SER A 66 2.89 9.60 -9.04
N ALA A 67 3.96 9.97 -8.32
CA ALA A 67 4.83 11.08 -8.73
C ALA A 67 5.50 10.85 -10.10
N PHE A 68 5.84 9.59 -10.44
CA PHE A 68 6.40 9.23 -11.74
C PHE A 68 5.39 9.45 -12.87
N GLU A 69 4.14 9.05 -12.65
CA GLU A 69 3.05 9.29 -13.58
C GLU A 69 2.75 10.78 -13.75
N ASN A 70 2.74 11.55 -12.65
CA ASN A 70 2.58 13.01 -12.72
C ASN A 70 3.66 13.65 -13.59
N GLY A 71 4.91 13.20 -13.45
CA GLY A 71 6.02 13.64 -14.30
C GLY A 71 5.81 13.30 -15.78
N ASN A 72 5.29 12.11 -16.10
CA ASN A 72 5.00 11.72 -17.48
C ASN A 72 3.83 12.51 -18.08
N VAL A 73 2.76 12.75 -17.33
CA VAL A 73 1.64 13.61 -17.75
C VAL A 73 2.14 15.03 -18.06
N ASN A 74 2.99 15.59 -17.21
CA ASN A 74 3.62 16.88 -17.48
C ASN A 74 4.43 16.87 -18.79
N ALA A 75 5.24 15.83 -19.03
CA ALA A 75 6.03 15.70 -20.24
C ALA A 75 5.17 15.57 -21.51
N VAL A 76 4.07 14.82 -21.44
CA VAL A 76 3.08 14.69 -22.53
C VAL A 76 2.44 16.04 -22.87
N VAL A 77 2.08 16.82 -21.86
CA VAL A 77 1.50 18.16 -22.05
C VAL A 77 2.52 19.13 -22.63
N ILE A 78 3.72 19.21 -22.06
CA ILE A 78 4.79 20.14 -22.49
C ILE A 78 5.19 19.89 -23.95
N SER A 79 5.24 18.62 -24.37
CA SER A 79 5.61 18.25 -25.74
C SER A 79 4.46 18.42 -26.76
N THR A 80 3.29 18.93 -26.35
CA THR A 80 2.13 19.15 -27.25
C THR A 80 2.22 20.51 -27.92
N LEU A 81 2.46 20.53 -29.25
CA LEU A 81 2.75 21.74 -30.02
C LEU A 81 1.66 22.84 -29.97
N SER A 82 0.45 22.53 -29.50
CA SER A 82 -0.71 23.44 -29.46
C SER A 82 -1.18 23.86 -28.07
N VAL A 83 -0.45 23.56 -26.98
CA VAL A 83 -0.89 23.89 -25.61
C VAL A 83 -0.56 25.32 -25.15
N SER A 84 -0.07 26.20 -26.02
CA SER A 84 0.39 27.55 -25.62
C SER A 84 -0.68 28.42 -24.98
N ALA A 85 -1.98 28.12 -25.21
CA ALA A 85 -3.14 28.81 -24.65
C ALA A 85 -3.77 28.10 -23.41
N CYS A 86 -3.15 27.02 -22.93
CA CYS A 86 -3.64 26.22 -21.82
C CYS A 86 -2.71 26.35 -20.60
N ASP A 87 -3.24 26.88 -19.49
CA ASP A 87 -2.52 26.97 -18.21
C ASP A 87 -3.05 25.96 -17.17
N GLN A 88 -4.24 25.41 -17.40
CA GLN A 88 -4.93 24.46 -16.55
C GLN A 88 -5.51 23.34 -17.39
N PHE A 89 -5.44 22.13 -16.85
CA PHE A 89 -5.90 20.92 -17.51
C PHE A 89 -6.81 20.14 -16.57
N TRP A 90 -8.05 19.87 -16.97
CA TRP A 90 -8.89 18.92 -16.27
C TRP A 90 -8.22 17.56 -16.21
N ILE A 91 -8.26 16.98 -15.00
CA ILE A 91 -7.88 15.62 -14.67
C ILE A 91 -9.12 14.93 -14.07
N GLY A 92 -9.10 13.61 -13.96
CA GLY A 92 -10.27 12.83 -13.54
C GLY A 92 -10.66 13.01 -12.06
N ALA A 93 -9.85 13.75 -11.30
CA ALA A 93 -10.05 13.97 -9.87
C ALA A 93 -11.29 14.84 -9.60
N ASN A 94 -12.22 14.31 -8.78
CA ASN A 94 -13.45 14.97 -8.35
C ASN A 94 -13.89 14.44 -6.97
N ASP A 95 -14.76 15.14 -6.25
CA ASP A 95 -15.29 14.70 -4.94
C ASP A 95 -16.82 14.46 -4.93
N PHE A 96 -17.37 14.08 -6.08
CA PHE A 96 -18.83 13.96 -6.26
C PHE A 96 -19.48 12.91 -5.38
N ASP A 97 -18.74 11.85 -5.05
CA ASP A 97 -19.24 10.75 -4.23
C ASP A 97 -19.28 11.15 -2.75
N VAL A 98 -18.26 11.85 -2.26
CA VAL A 98 -18.16 12.32 -0.88
C VAL A 98 -17.45 13.68 -0.87
N ASN A 99 -18.18 14.74 -0.50
CA ASN A 99 -17.64 16.10 -0.45
C ASN A 99 -16.36 16.17 0.39
N GLY A 100 -15.30 16.78 -0.17
CA GLY A 100 -13.98 16.88 0.44
C GLY A 100 -13.11 15.61 0.29
N HIS A 101 -13.61 14.55 -0.32
CA HIS A 101 -12.88 13.32 -0.59
C HIS A 101 -12.79 13.06 -2.10
N TYR A 102 -11.62 13.34 -2.66
CA TYR A 102 -11.39 13.22 -4.09
C TYR A 102 -11.15 11.76 -4.52
N GLY A 103 -11.69 11.40 -5.68
CA GLY A 103 -11.51 10.14 -6.38
C GLY A 103 -11.39 10.36 -7.89
N TRP A 104 -11.01 9.32 -8.63
CA TRP A 104 -10.82 9.40 -10.08
C TRP A 104 -12.07 8.98 -10.87
N ALA A 105 -12.35 9.70 -11.96
CA ALA A 105 -13.48 9.44 -12.86
C ALA A 105 -13.45 8.05 -13.54
N ASP A 106 -12.25 7.46 -13.65
CA ASP A 106 -12.01 6.11 -14.18
C ASP A 106 -12.15 5.01 -13.11
N GLY A 107 -12.46 5.37 -11.86
CA GLY A 107 -12.52 4.46 -10.72
C GLY A 107 -11.15 3.95 -10.25
N GLY A 108 -10.05 4.54 -10.74
CA GLY A 108 -8.70 4.22 -10.34
C GLY A 108 -8.42 4.54 -8.85
N PRO A 109 -7.34 3.98 -8.27
CA PRO A 109 -7.03 4.19 -6.86
C PRO A 109 -6.59 5.63 -6.57
N TRP A 110 -7.12 6.22 -5.50
CA TRP A 110 -6.67 7.50 -4.96
C TRP A 110 -5.52 7.31 -3.96
N ASN A 111 -4.32 7.02 -4.48
CA ASN A 111 -3.12 6.71 -3.67
C ASN A 111 -2.00 7.76 -3.78
N TYR A 112 -2.21 8.80 -4.60
CA TYR A 112 -1.28 9.88 -4.81
C TYR A 112 -2.04 11.18 -5.00
N ALA A 113 -1.51 12.26 -4.42
CA ALA A 113 -2.04 13.59 -4.59
C ALA A 113 -0.90 14.60 -4.74
N ASN A 114 -1.01 15.48 -5.73
CA ASN A 114 -0.03 16.54 -5.98
C ASN A 114 -0.63 17.93 -5.78
N TRP A 115 -1.42 18.11 -4.72
CA TRP A 115 -2.13 19.36 -4.45
C TRP A 115 -1.18 20.55 -4.28
N ALA A 116 -1.56 21.69 -4.85
CA ALA A 116 -0.93 22.96 -4.58
C ALA A 116 -1.17 23.38 -3.12
N SER A 117 -0.31 24.26 -2.60
CA SER A 117 -0.48 24.79 -1.24
C SER A 117 -1.87 25.41 -1.07
N GLY A 118 -2.61 24.98 -0.04
CA GLY A 118 -3.97 25.45 0.25
C GLY A 118 -5.08 24.75 -0.54
N GLN A 119 -4.77 23.65 -1.23
CA GLN A 119 -5.74 22.79 -1.92
C GLN A 119 -5.80 21.42 -1.23
N PRO A 120 -6.93 20.69 -1.31
CA PRO A 120 -8.18 21.06 -1.99
C PRO A 120 -8.98 22.17 -1.27
N ASP A 121 -9.70 22.98 -2.02
CA ASP A 121 -10.70 23.93 -1.48
C ASP A 121 -12.03 23.17 -1.26
N SER A 122 -12.57 23.25 -0.04
CA SER A 122 -13.80 22.56 0.36
C SER A 122 -15.08 23.03 -0.35
N THR A 123 -15.01 24.09 -1.15
CA THR A 123 -16.17 24.67 -1.87
C THR A 123 -16.23 24.26 -3.35
N GLN A 124 -15.24 23.52 -3.82
CA GLN A 124 -15.04 23.19 -5.22
C GLN A 124 -14.90 21.68 -5.38
N HIS A 125 -15.37 21.14 -6.50
CA HIS A 125 -15.63 19.70 -6.65
C HIS A 125 -14.85 19.01 -7.76
N CYS A 126 -14.21 19.78 -8.65
CA CYS A 126 -13.47 19.27 -9.79
C CYS A 126 -12.01 19.71 -9.71
N ALA A 127 -11.08 18.84 -10.08
CA ALA A 127 -9.65 19.18 -10.01
C ALA A 127 -9.02 19.38 -11.38
N SER A 128 -8.08 20.30 -11.42
CA SER A 128 -7.25 20.63 -12.58
C SER A 128 -5.78 20.56 -12.22
N SER A 129 -4.93 20.25 -13.20
CA SER A 129 -3.48 20.21 -13.08
C SER A 129 -2.85 21.37 -13.85
N THR A 130 -1.81 21.96 -13.26
CA THR A 130 -0.88 22.89 -13.91
C THR A 130 0.22 22.15 -14.67
N ALA A 131 -0.14 21.10 -15.41
CA ALA A 131 0.79 20.13 -16.02
C ALA A 131 1.87 20.75 -16.94
N ARG A 132 1.61 21.96 -17.46
CA ARG A 132 2.57 22.72 -18.28
C ARG A 132 3.67 23.41 -17.47
N THR A 133 3.42 23.73 -16.20
CA THR A 133 4.33 24.54 -15.37
C THR A 133 4.83 23.78 -14.14
N THR A 134 4.03 23.66 -13.08
CA THR A 134 4.45 23.01 -11.83
C THR A 134 3.92 21.58 -11.70
N GLY A 135 2.88 21.22 -12.45
CA GLY A 135 2.20 19.94 -12.34
C GLY A 135 1.39 19.75 -11.05
N LEU A 136 1.26 20.82 -10.24
CA LEU A 136 0.45 20.82 -9.03
C LEU A 136 -1.03 20.90 -9.37
N TRP A 137 -1.86 20.31 -8.51
CA TRP A 137 -3.29 20.23 -8.70
C TRP A 137 -4.01 21.29 -7.87
N LYS A 138 -5.16 21.74 -8.37
CA LYS A 138 -6.09 22.57 -7.60
C LYS A 138 -7.51 22.19 -7.93
N THR A 139 -8.37 22.43 -6.97
CA THR A 139 -9.82 22.35 -7.14
C THR A 139 -10.30 23.61 -7.85
N GLU A 140 -11.40 23.46 -8.60
CA GLU A 140 -12.04 24.47 -9.43
C GLU A 140 -13.57 24.22 -9.49
N PRO A 141 -14.40 25.25 -9.68
CA PRO A 141 -15.81 25.05 -9.99
C PRO A 141 -15.96 24.28 -11.31
N CYS A 142 -16.66 23.15 -11.30
CA CYS A 142 -16.76 22.24 -12.45
C CYS A 142 -17.28 22.87 -13.75
N GLY A 143 -18.00 23.99 -13.65
CA GLY A 143 -18.58 24.73 -14.77
C GLY A 143 -17.64 25.72 -15.46
N ILE A 144 -16.39 25.88 -15.02
CA ILE A 144 -15.41 26.68 -15.75
C ILE A 144 -14.83 25.90 -16.93
N GLU A 145 -14.31 26.59 -17.94
CA GLU A 145 -13.71 25.95 -19.10
C GLU A 145 -12.19 25.84 -18.96
N ASN A 146 -11.67 24.60 -18.98
CA ASN A 146 -10.23 24.32 -19.02
C ASN A 146 -9.91 23.38 -20.18
N CYS A 147 -8.63 23.36 -20.58
CA CYS A 147 -8.10 22.28 -21.41
C CYS A 147 -8.16 20.97 -20.61
N PHE A 148 -7.88 19.81 -21.20
CA PHE A 148 -8.05 18.55 -20.48
C PHE A 148 -7.09 17.46 -20.96
N ILE A 149 -6.88 16.45 -20.11
CA ILE A 149 -5.99 15.33 -20.41
C ILE A 149 -6.80 14.05 -20.25
N CYS A 150 -6.90 13.27 -21.33
CA CYS A 150 -7.50 11.94 -21.30
C CYS A 150 -6.41 10.87 -21.17
N GLU A 151 -6.78 9.71 -20.64
CA GLU A 151 -5.99 8.49 -20.68
C GLU A 151 -6.76 7.30 -21.22
N MET A 152 -6.04 6.28 -21.68
CA MET A 152 -6.55 4.95 -22.03
C MET A 152 -5.45 3.91 -21.93
N TYR A 153 -5.81 2.62 -21.99
CA TYR A 153 -4.84 1.52 -22.14
C TYR A 153 -5.10 0.69 -23.40
N LEU A 154 -4.01 0.27 -24.05
CA LEU A 154 -4.02 -0.60 -25.23
C LEU A 154 -4.49 -2.03 -24.88
N GLY A 155 -5.22 -2.66 -25.81
CA GLY A 155 -5.64 -4.06 -25.69
C GLY A 155 -6.88 -4.30 -24.84
N GLY A 156 -7.63 -3.26 -24.46
CA GLY A 156 -8.80 -3.43 -23.58
C GLY A 156 -8.44 -3.93 -22.17
N SER A 157 -7.15 -3.99 -21.85
CA SER A 157 -6.62 -4.20 -20.49
C SER A 157 -6.56 -2.90 -19.69
N GLY A 158 -7.21 -1.85 -20.19
CA GLY A 158 -7.58 -0.70 -19.38
C GLY A 158 -8.60 -1.16 -18.37
N SER A 159 -8.35 -0.77 -17.12
CA SER A 159 -9.29 -0.85 -16.01
C SER A 159 -10.70 -0.41 -16.46
N THR A 160 -11.52 -1.37 -16.90
CA THR A 160 -12.92 -1.15 -17.25
C THR A 160 -13.70 -1.11 -15.94
N PHE A 161 -13.64 -0.01 -15.20
CA PHE A 161 -14.70 0.30 -14.24
C PHE A 161 -15.85 0.96 -15.02
N LEU A 162 -16.72 0.11 -15.56
CA LEU A 162 -17.96 0.51 -16.23
C LEU A 162 -18.86 1.33 -15.27
N PRO A 163 -19.73 2.23 -15.78
CA PRO A 163 -20.63 3.03 -14.95
C PRO A 163 -21.63 2.14 -14.20
N PRO A 164 -22.08 2.53 -12.99
CA PRO A 164 -22.80 1.64 -12.10
C PRO A 164 -24.22 1.39 -12.59
N THR A 165 -24.44 0.26 -13.26
CA THR A 165 -25.67 -0.49 -13.00
C THR A 165 -25.57 -1.03 -11.58
N THR A 166 -26.55 -0.70 -10.75
CA THR A 166 -26.70 -1.07 -9.34
C THR A 166 -26.48 -2.57 -9.07
N THR A 167 -25.22 -2.94 -8.88
CA THR A 167 -24.76 -4.11 -8.13
C THR A 167 -23.61 -3.60 -7.28
N SER A 168 -23.85 -3.46 -5.97
CA SER A 168 -22.86 -3.07 -4.98
C SER A 168 -21.58 -3.91 -5.17
N SER A 169 -20.50 -3.27 -5.63
CA SER A 169 -19.17 -3.87 -5.59
C SER A 169 -18.76 -3.91 -4.12
N MET A 170 -18.59 -5.11 -3.56
CA MET A 170 -18.11 -5.26 -2.20
C MET A 170 -16.64 -4.81 -2.15
N ILE A 171 -16.38 -3.73 -1.41
CA ILE A 171 -15.03 -3.26 -1.12
C ILE A 171 -14.41 -4.26 -0.13
N MET A 172 -13.31 -4.89 -0.53
CA MET A 172 -12.56 -5.78 0.37
C MET A 172 -11.71 -4.90 1.29
N THR A 173 -12.06 -4.88 2.57
CA THR A 173 -11.41 -4.00 3.55
C THR A 173 -10.16 -4.64 4.15
N ASP A 174 -10.03 -5.96 4.06
CA ASP A 174 -8.90 -6.74 4.54
C ASP A 174 -8.82 -8.12 3.84
N CYS A 175 -7.83 -8.93 4.24
CA CYS A 175 -7.68 -10.29 3.75
C CYS A 175 -8.82 -11.23 4.19
N LYS A 176 -9.52 -10.93 5.29
CA LYS A 176 -10.64 -11.76 5.74
C LYS A 176 -11.86 -11.58 4.84
N ASP A 177 -12.08 -10.39 4.30
CA ASP A 177 -13.09 -10.15 3.28
C ASP A 177 -12.81 -10.97 2.02
N TRP A 178 -11.58 -10.92 1.51
CA TRP A 178 -11.16 -11.77 0.38
C TRP A 178 -11.39 -13.25 0.64
N PHE A 179 -10.98 -13.72 1.83
CA PHE A 179 -11.15 -15.12 2.23
C PHE A 179 -12.62 -15.53 2.23
N ASN A 180 -13.49 -14.72 2.82
CA ASN A 180 -14.93 -14.99 2.87
C ASN A 180 -15.58 -14.97 1.47
N HIS A 181 -14.95 -14.33 0.49
CA HIS A 181 -15.36 -14.30 -0.91
C HIS A 181 -14.66 -15.36 -1.80
N GLY A 182 -14.06 -16.38 -1.17
CA GLY A 182 -13.54 -17.56 -1.87
C GLY A 182 -12.06 -17.49 -2.26
N ALA A 183 -11.33 -16.46 -1.84
CA ALA A 183 -9.88 -16.40 -2.01
C ALA A 183 -9.17 -17.25 -0.94
N HIS A 184 -8.66 -18.41 -1.33
CA HIS A 184 -8.03 -19.38 -0.42
C HIS A 184 -6.55 -19.64 -0.73
N THR A 185 -5.88 -18.73 -1.43
CA THR A 185 -4.48 -18.88 -1.83
C THR A 185 -3.66 -17.78 -1.17
N ASP A 186 -2.52 -18.12 -0.57
CA ASP A 186 -1.61 -17.12 -0.04
C ASP A 186 -1.07 -16.24 -1.18
N GLY A 187 -0.97 -14.93 -0.95
CA GLY A 187 -0.47 -14.05 -1.99
C GLY A 187 -0.81 -12.59 -1.77
N ILE A 188 -0.62 -11.81 -2.81
CA ILE A 188 -0.85 -10.36 -2.79
C ILE A 188 -2.29 -10.06 -3.16
N TYR A 189 -2.97 -9.29 -2.32
CA TYR A 189 -4.35 -8.85 -2.52
C TYR A 189 -4.47 -7.34 -2.30
N SER A 190 -5.44 -6.73 -2.97
CA SER A 190 -5.73 -5.30 -2.80
C SER A 190 -6.82 -5.11 -1.75
N ILE A 191 -6.58 -4.26 -0.76
CA ILE A 191 -7.52 -3.97 0.33
C ILE A 191 -7.74 -2.47 0.47
N ASN A 192 -8.91 -2.07 0.98
CA ASN A 192 -9.28 -0.67 1.24
C ASN A 192 -9.96 -0.57 2.62
N PRO A 193 -9.18 -0.52 3.72
CA PRO A 193 -9.69 -0.63 5.08
C PRO A 193 -10.54 0.56 5.54
N ASP A 194 -10.28 1.76 5.03
CA ASP A 194 -10.90 3.02 5.47
C ASP A 194 -11.72 3.72 4.38
N GLY A 195 -11.87 3.07 3.21
CA GLY A 195 -12.57 3.64 2.07
C GLY A 195 -11.79 4.74 1.34
N ARG A 196 -10.55 5.07 1.76
CA ARG A 196 -9.78 6.21 1.24
C ARG A 196 -8.81 5.85 0.12
N GLY A 197 -8.63 4.56 -0.16
CA GLY A 197 -7.76 4.10 -1.23
C GLY A 197 -7.42 2.62 -1.09
N SER A 198 -7.28 1.93 -2.23
CA SER A 198 -6.85 0.54 -2.23
C SER A 198 -5.32 0.45 -2.28
N PHE A 199 -4.74 -0.44 -1.47
CA PHE A 199 -3.32 -0.76 -1.52
C PHE A 199 -3.13 -2.27 -1.38
N ASN A 200 -1.97 -2.75 -1.79
CA ASN A 200 -1.69 -4.17 -1.79
C ASN A 200 -1.09 -4.62 -0.45
N VAL A 201 -1.54 -5.79 0.01
CA VAL A 201 -1.04 -6.49 1.20
C VAL A 201 -0.78 -7.94 0.88
N PHE A 202 0.10 -8.59 1.65
CA PHE A 202 0.19 -10.04 1.62
C PHE A 202 -0.89 -10.64 2.52
N CYS A 203 -1.73 -11.49 1.94
CA CYS A 203 -2.71 -12.27 2.67
C CYS A 203 -2.21 -13.70 2.87
N ASP A 204 -2.23 -14.14 4.12
CA ASP A 204 -2.12 -15.54 4.47
C ASP A 204 -3.53 -16.13 4.57
N MET A 205 -3.88 -16.95 3.58
CA MET A 205 -5.17 -17.60 3.40
C MET A 205 -5.15 -19.05 3.90
N THR A 206 -4.05 -19.54 4.45
CA THR A 206 -3.90 -20.96 4.81
C THR A 206 -3.73 -21.18 6.32
N THR A 207 -2.98 -20.32 7.01
CA THR A 207 -2.65 -20.46 8.43
C THR A 207 -3.87 -20.22 9.32
N ASP A 208 -4.13 -21.10 10.28
CA ASP A 208 -5.21 -20.95 11.28
C ASP A 208 -6.58 -20.57 10.69
N GLY A 209 -6.95 -21.19 9.58
CA GLY A 209 -8.21 -20.91 8.89
C GLY A 209 -8.22 -19.66 8.01
N GLY A 210 -7.05 -19.08 7.73
CA GLY A 210 -6.82 -18.08 6.70
C GLY A 210 -7.47 -16.71 6.91
N GLY A 211 -7.29 -15.84 5.92
CA GLY A 211 -7.80 -14.47 5.91
C GLY A 211 -7.00 -13.51 6.76
N TRP A 212 -5.71 -13.77 6.94
CA TRP A 212 -4.81 -12.94 7.73
C TRP A 212 -4.14 -11.88 6.87
N THR A 213 -4.17 -10.63 7.31
CA THR A 213 -3.43 -9.52 6.72
C THR A 213 -2.05 -9.43 7.36
N VAL A 214 -0.99 -9.69 6.59
CA VAL A 214 0.39 -9.62 7.07
C VAL A 214 0.85 -8.16 7.09
N PHE A 215 1.31 -7.68 8.24
CA PHE A 215 1.77 -6.30 8.41
C PHE A 215 3.25 -6.17 8.76
N GLN A 216 3.88 -7.25 9.22
CA GLN A 216 5.33 -7.32 9.41
C GLN A 216 5.86 -8.64 8.87
N ARG A 217 6.99 -8.58 8.17
CA ARG A 217 7.87 -9.72 7.93
C ARG A 217 9.31 -9.27 8.07
N HIS A 218 10.14 -9.99 8.82
CA HIS A 218 11.59 -9.76 8.82
C HIS A 218 12.29 -11.09 8.57
N THR A 219 12.91 -11.24 7.41
CA THR A 219 13.38 -12.53 6.86
C THR A 219 14.89 -12.60 6.69
N ASP A 220 15.54 -11.47 6.44
CA ASP A 220 17.00 -11.37 6.29
C ASP A 220 17.49 -9.94 6.54
N ALA A 221 18.81 -9.72 6.40
CA ALA A 221 19.46 -8.44 6.63
C ALA A 221 19.46 -7.47 5.42
N SER A 222 18.71 -7.75 4.35
CA SER A 222 18.71 -6.92 3.13
C SER A 222 18.13 -5.52 3.34
N ILE A 223 17.28 -5.36 4.35
CA ILE A 223 16.74 -4.06 4.77
C ILE A 223 16.88 -3.92 6.27
N SER A 224 17.41 -2.78 6.70
CA SER A 224 17.52 -2.42 8.10
C SER A 224 16.15 -1.96 8.62
N PHE A 225 15.62 -2.66 9.63
CA PHE A 225 14.48 -2.21 10.44
C PHE A 225 14.95 -1.31 11.60
N TYR A 226 16.17 -1.55 12.09
CA TYR A 226 16.77 -0.82 13.21
C TYR A 226 16.95 0.68 12.90
N GLU A 227 17.39 1.01 11.69
CA GLU A 227 17.71 2.39 11.29
C GLU A 227 16.48 3.20 10.81
N LYS A 228 15.31 2.58 10.79
CA LYS A 228 14.07 3.22 10.33
C LYS A 228 13.57 4.22 11.37
N LEU A 229 13.23 5.41 10.88
CA LEU A 229 12.80 6.55 11.69
C LEU A 229 11.29 6.54 11.91
N TRP A 230 10.78 7.47 12.72
CA TRP A 230 9.34 7.61 13.01
C TRP A 230 8.51 7.63 11.74
N ASN A 231 8.89 8.49 10.78
CA ASN A 231 8.14 8.66 9.55
C ASN A 231 8.16 7.39 8.67
N ASP A 232 9.24 6.61 8.69
CA ASP A 232 9.31 5.34 7.95
C ASP A 232 8.34 4.31 8.54
N TYR A 233 8.29 4.17 9.87
CA TYR A 233 7.35 3.27 10.53
C TYR A 233 5.90 3.74 10.41
N LYS A 234 5.67 5.06 10.33
CA LYS A 234 4.36 5.65 10.08
C LYS A 234 3.81 5.25 8.70
N VAL A 235 4.56 5.53 7.63
CA VAL A 235 4.09 5.32 6.25
C VAL A 235 4.32 3.89 5.74
N GLY A 236 5.17 3.13 6.43
CA GLY A 236 5.59 1.80 6.02
C GLY A 236 6.82 1.81 5.12
N PHE A 237 7.45 0.65 4.99
CA PHE A 237 8.60 0.48 4.13
C PHE A 237 8.66 -0.92 3.54
N ASN A 238 9.26 -0.97 2.35
CA ASN A 238 9.42 -2.17 1.55
C ASN A 238 8.10 -2.91 1.33
N ASN A 239 7.11 -2.20 0.79
CA ASN A 239 5.83 -2.76 0.34
C ASN A 239 5.98 -3.66 -0.91
N GLY A 240 7.17 -4.20 -1.16
CA GLY A 240 7.42 -5.35 -2.04
C GLY A 240 7.11 -6.62 -1.26
N LEU A 241 5.82 -6.99 -1.29
CA LEU A 241 5.01 -7.73 -0.31
C LEU A 241 5.45 -9.15 0.06
N GLU A 242 6.65 -9.58 -0.31
CA GLU A 242 7.12 -10.92 -0.05
C GLU A 242 8.10 -11.01 1.11
N ASN A 243 8.96 -10.03 1.39
CA ASN A 243 9.99 -10.16 2.42
C ASN A 243 10.34 -8.80 3.05
N ASN A 244 10.82 -8.78 4.31
CA ASN A 244 11.33 -7.58 5.00
C ASN A 244 10.41 -6.34 4.91
N LEU A 245 9.17 -6.48 5.36
CA LEU A 245 8.08 -5.51 5.25
C LEU A 245 7.68 -4.95 6.62
N TRP A 246 7.38 -3.65 6.68
CA TRP A 246 6.52 -3.05 7.70
C TRP A 246 5.43 -2.24 7.00
N LEU A 247 4.16 -2.61 7.23
CA LEU A 247 3.04 -2.07 6.46
C LEU A 247 2.80 -0.57 6.70
N GLY A 248 3.17 -0.06 7.87
CA GLY A 248 2.95 1.34 8.26
C GLY A 248 1.92 1.46 9.37
N ASN A 249 2.24 2.25 10.39
CA ASN A 249 1.40 2.41 11.57
C ASN A 249 0.05 3.07 11.24
N ASP A 250 0.00 3.99 10.27
CA ASP A 250 -1.29 4.57 9.84
C ASP A 250 -2.25 3.51 9.31
N ILE A 251 -1.71 2.55 8.53
CA ILE A 251 -2.49 1.46 7.95
C ILE A 251 -2.88 0.43 9.03
N ILE A 252 -1.96 0.07 9.92
CA ILE A 252 -2.24 -0.88 11.01
C ILE A 252 -3.31 -0.29 11.95
N HIS A 253 -3.27 1.02 12.22
CA HIS A 253 -4.31 1.72 12.98
C HIS A 253 -5.67 1.61 12.28
N ALA A 254 -5.74 1.93 10.99
CA ALA A 254 -6.98 1.82 10.22
C ALA A 254 -7.55 0.39 10.22
N LEU A 255 -6.69 -0.62 10.04
CA LEU A 255 -7.09 -2.03 10.04
C LEU A 255 -7.59 -2.52 11.40
N THR A 256 -7.04 -2.00 12.50
CA THR A 256 -7.36 -2.47 13.85
C THR A 256 -8.53 -1.72 14.50
N THR A 257 -8.88 -0.54 13.99
CA THR A 257 -9.97 0.28 14.53
C THR A 257 -11.28 0.20 13.75
N LYS A 258 -11.23 -0.32 12.51
CA LYS A 258 -12.45 -0.56 11.71
C LYS A 258 -13.31 -1.70 12.26
N ASP A 259 -12.71 -2.66 12.97
CA ASP A 259 -13.38 -3.83 13.55
C ASP A 259 -13.31 -3.81 15.08
N SER A 260 -14.33 -4.33 15.75
CA SER A 260 -14.41 -4.34 17.23
C SER A 260 -13.48 -5.34 17.90
N ASN A 261 -13.13 -6.43 17.20
CA ASN A 261 -12.24 -7.48 17.68
C ASN A 261 -11.28 -7.90 16.57
N VAL A 262 -9.99 -7.69 16.80
CA VAL A 262 -8.92 -8.11 15.89
C VAL A 262 -7.95 -9.01 16.64
N ASP A 263 -7.68 -10.17 16.06
CA ASP A 263 -6.63 -11.08 16.52
C ASP A 263 -5.28 -10.62 15.96
N LEU A 264 -4.25 -10.67 16.79
CA LEU A 264 -2.85 -10.62 16.39
C LEU A 264 -2.28 -12.04 16.42
N ARG A 265 -1.57 -12.44 15.37
CA ARG A 265 -0.75 -13.65 15.34
C ARG A 265 0.68 -13.32 14.93
N THR A 266 1.62 -13.88 15.68
CA THR A 266 3.05 -13.81 15.44
C THR A 266 3.58 -15.21 15.22
N ASP A 267 4.26 -15.44 14.10
CA ASP A 267 4.97 -16.68 13.78
C ASP A 267 6.48 -16.42 13.71
N LEU A 268 7.26 -17.36 14.24
CA LEU A 268 8.73 -17.31 14.36
C LEU A 268 9.30 -18.64 13.89
N TRP A 269 10.35 -18.61 13.06
CA TRP A 269 11.01 -19.83 12.60
C TRP A 269 12.51 -19.76 12.79
N GLY A 270 13.10 -20.89 13.16
CA GLY A 270 14.52 -21.10 13.33
C GLY A 270 15.13 -20.21 14.41
N ASP A 271 16.37 -20.49 14.76
CA ASP A 271 17.14 -19.66 15.66
C ASP A 271 18.54 -19.45 15.08
N ARG A 272 18.86 -18.18 14.80
CA ARG A 272 20.16 -17.77 14.28
C ARG A 272 21.27 -17.84 15.31
N ASN A 273 20.95 -17.97 16.61
CA ASN A 273 21.97 -18.09 17.63
C ASN A 273 22.88 -19.30 17.34
N PRO A 274 24.19 -19.11 17.13
CA PRO A 274 25.11 -20.21 16.80
C PRO A 274 25.18 -21.31 17.87
N SER A 275 24.79 -20.99 19.10
CA SER A 275 24.76 -21.93 20.23
C SER A 275 23.39 -22.57 20.45
N SER A 276 22.41 -22.30 19.58
CA SER A 276 21.05 -22.80 19.74
C SER A 276 20.99 -24.32 19.61
N SER A 277 20.23 -24.97 20.49
CA SER A 277 19.92 -26.40 20.37
C SER A 277 18.73 -26.69 19.45
N ASP A 278 17.96 -25.66 19.06
CA ASP A 278 16.77 -25.80 18.21
C ASP A 278 16.80 -24.80 17.04
N THR A 279 17.79 -24.95 16.16
CA THR A 279 18.03 -24.03 15.03
C THR A 279 16.91 -23.99 14.00
N ASN A 280 16.02 -25.00 13.97
CA ASN A 280 14.91 -25.12 13.02
C ASN A 280 13.54 -25.07 13.72
N GLY A 281 13.49 -24.58 14.97
CA GLY A 281 12.26 -24.54 15.75
C GLY A 281 11.18 -23.68 15.08
N TYR A 282 9.94 -23.93 15.48
CA TYR A 282 8.78 -23.15 15.04
C TYR A 282 7.95 -22.75 16.25
N TRP A 283 7.77 -21.45 16.41
CA TRP A 283 7.04 -20.87 17.52
C TRP A 283 6.00 -19.89 17.01
N TRP A 284 4.85 -19.86 17.68
CA TRP A 284 3.81 -18.88 17.39
C TRP A 284 3.12 -18.42 18.67
N GLU A 285 2.60 -17.20 18.62
CA GLU A 285 1.71 -16.63 19.63
C GLU A 285 0.50 -15.99 18.94
N LYS A 286 -0.68 -16.15 19.55
CA LYS A 286 -1.89 -15.44 19.18
C LYS A 286 -2.49 -14.71 20.37
N ARG A 287 -2.82 -13.43 20.19
CA ARG A 287 -3.48 -12.56 21.17
C ARG A 287 -4.74 -11.94 20.56
N THR A 288 -5.70 -11.61 21.41
CA THR A 288 -6.96 -10.96 21.01
C THR A 288 -6.95 -9.47 21.35
N ASN A 289 -7.95 -8.72 20.86
CA ASN A 289 -8.14 -7.29 21.10
C ASN A 289 -6.93 -6.45 20.69
N PHE A 290 -6.31 -6.81 19.56
CA PHE A 290 -5.20 -6.05 19.00
C PHE A 290 -5.70 -4.75 18.39
N SER A 291 -5.21 -3.64 18.93
CA SER A 291 -5.33 -2.35 18.26
C SER A 291 -4.15 -1.44 18.57
N ILE A 292 -3.97 -0.45 17.71
CA ILE A 292 -3.04 0.64 17.96
C ILE A 292 -3.78 1.96 17.84
N ASP A 293 -3.44 2.93 18.68
CA ASP A 293 -4.04 4.27 18.61
C ASP A 293 -3.59 5.05 17.35
N ILE A 294 -4.16 6.22 17.13
CA ILE A 294 -3.73 7.17 16.09
C ILE A 294 -2.36 7.78 16.43
N GLU A 295 -1.68 8.39 15.44
CA GLU A 295 -0.39 9.09 15.61
C GLU A 295 -0.38 10.10 16.76
N ALA A 296 -1.45 10.87 16.95
CA ALA A 296 -1.56 11.86 18.03
C ALA A 296 -1.46 11.24 19.44
N ASN A 297 -1.71 9.94 19.54
CA ASN A 297 -1.55 9.11 20.74
C ASN A 297 -0.39 8.10 20.57
N PHE A 298 0.57 8.43 19.71
CA PHE A 298 1.82 7.71 19.50
C PHE A 298 1.64 6.22 19.13
N TYR A 299 0.57 5.88 18.43
CA TYR A 299 0.27 4.49 18.05
C TYR A 299 0.31 3.50 19.21
N LYS A 300 -0.15 3.91 20.40
CA LYS A 300 -0.15 3.07 21.60
C LYS A 300 -0.78 1.70 21.35
N LEU A 301 -0.10 0.63 21.78
CA LEU A 301 -0.53 -0.74 21.61
C LEU A 301 -1.57 -1.15 22.67
N HIS A 302 -2.64 -1.79 22.22
CA HIS A 302 -3.61 -2.48 23.06
C HIS A 302 -3.65 -3.95 22.67
N LEU A 303 -3.45 -4.82 23.65
CA LEU A 303 -3.53 -6.27 23.51
C LEU A 303 -4.13 -6.89 24.77
N SER A 304 -4.89 -7.96 24.59
CA SER A 304 -5.29 -8.84 25.68
C SER A 304 -4.06 -9.44 26.37
N SER A 305 -4.13 -9.57 27.69
CA SER A 305 -3.12 -10.31 28.47
C SER A 305 -3.19 -11.82 28.23
N ASN A 306 -4.30 -12.32 27.70
CA ASN A 306 -4.46 -13.72 27.35
C ASN A 306 -3.85 -13.98 25.98
N PHE A 307 -3.00 -15.00 25.91
CA PHE A 307 -2.40 -15.47 24.68
C PHE A 307 -2.52 -16.99 24.56
N THR A 308 -2.35 -17.49 23.34
CA THR A 308 -2.23 -18.92 23.02
C THR A 308 -1.02 -19.15 22.14
N GLY A 309 -0.47 -20.35 22.16
CA GLY A 309 0.70 -20.72 21.37
C GLY A 309 1.84 -21.26 22.21
N ASN A 310 3.00 -21.39 21.59
CA ASN A 310 4.21 -21.96 22.18
C ASN A 310 5.41 -20.98 22.16
N ALA A 311 5.24 -19.77 21.61
CA ALA A 311 6.30 -18.76 21.58
C ALA A 311 6.50 -18.03 22.90
N THR A 312 5.52 -18.03 23.80
CA THR A 312 5.64 -17.37 25.10
C THR A 312 5.15 -18.33 26.16
N LEU A 313 6.03 -18.71 27.10
CA LEU A 313 5.73 -19.74 28.11
C LEU A 313 5.48 -19.16 29.52
N ASP A 314 5.57 -17.83 29.69
CA ASP A 314 5.27 -17.13 30.94
C ASP A 314 4.47 -15.86 30.63
N PRO A 315 3.31 -15.60 31.27
CA PRO A 315 2.64 -14.30 31.15
C PRO A 315 3.61 -13.19 31.54
N HIS A 316 4.02 -12.39 30.55
CA HIS A 316 4.98 -11.31 30.73
C HIS A 316 4.63 -10.54 32.02
N SER A 317 5.60 -10.40 32.92
CA SER A 317 5.42 -9.44 34.00
C SER A 317 5.08 -8.09 33.37
N ASN A 318 4.10 -7.38 33.93
CA ASN A 318 3.58 -6.11 33.37
C ASN A 318 4.68 -5.09 33.00
N MET A 319 5.87 -5.27 33.56
CA MET A 319 7.06 -4.45 33.38
C MET A 319 7.69 -4.52 31.98
N TYR A 320 7.56 -5.65 31.28
CA TYR A 320 8.16 -5.89 29.95
C TYR A 320 7.12 -6.16 28.86
N ASP A 321 5.84 -6.18 29.21
CA ASP A 321 4.75 -6.30 28.25
C ASP A 321 4.66 -5.04 27.38
N SER A 322 4.68 -5.26 26.07
CA SER A 322 4.47 -4.22 25.05
C SER A 322 3.07 -3.59 25.13
N SER A 323 2.08 -4.31 25.68
CA SER A 323 0.72 -3.79 25.83
C SER A 323 0.68 -2.53 26.71
N GLY A 324 -0.08 -1.54 26.24
CA GLY A 324 -0.27 -0.22 26.87
C GLY A 324 0.88 0.77 26.66
N LYS A 325 1.93 0.43 25.89
CA LYS A 325 3.07 1.30 25.61
C LYS A 325 2.89 2.05 24.28
N ASN A 326 3.43 3.25 24.19
CA ASN A 326 3.54 4.05 22.98
C ASN A 326 4.58 3.46 22.02
N PHE A 327 4.34 3.58 20.73
CA PHE A 327 5.36 3.23 19.73
C PHE A 327 6.52 4.21 19.84
N SER A 328 7.74 3.74 19.69
CA SER A 328 8.95 4.55 19.76
C SER A 328 9.97 4.11 18.71
N THR A 329 10.68 5.07 18.14
CA THR A 329 11.80 4.88 17.20
C THR A 329 13.06 5.55 17.74
N ILE A 330 14.20 5.36 17.07
CA ILE A 330 15.48 5.94 17.51
C ILE A 330 15.47 7.47 17.56
N ASP A 331 14.64 8.12 16.74
CA ASP A 331 14.45 9.57 16.65
C ASP A 331 13.22 10.09 17.42
N SER A 332 12.36 9.21 17.94
CA SER A 332 11.13 9.58 18.65
C SER A 332 10.82 8.59 19.77
N ILE A 333 11.19 8.95 21.01
CA ILE A 333 11.04 8.10 22.19
C ILE A 333 9.84 8.60 23.03
N ASN A 334 8.78 7.80 23.16
CA ASN A 334 7.46 8.28 23.56
C ASN A 334 6.89 7.79 24.92
N ASP A 335 7.51 6.82 25.60
CA ASP A 335 7.07 6.42 26.96
C ASP A 335 8.07 6.82 28.05
N TYR A 336 9.31 6.34 27.90
CA TYR A 336 10.38 6.51 28.87
C TYR A 336 11.65 6.90 28.14
N ASN A 337 12.47 7.77 28.73
CA ASN A 337 13.75 8.20 28.16
C ASN A 337 14.81 7.07 28.23
N ASN A 338 14.51 5.93 27.61
CA ASN A 338 15.32 4.73 27.56
C ASN A 338 15.92 4.58 26.16
N SER A 339 16.78 5.53 25.80
CA SER A 339 17.53 5.49 24.54
C SER A 339 18.39 4.23 24.40
N ALA A 340 18.70 3.54 25.51
CA ALA A 340 19.45 2.28 25.50
C ALA A 340 18.73 1.13 24.78
N CYS A 341 17.39 1.13 24.70
CA CYS A 341 16.66 0.17 23.86
C CYS A 341 17.14 0.21 22.41
N PHE A 342 17.42 1.41 21.91
CA PHE A 342 17.88 1.62 20.54
C PHE A 342 19.42 1.55 20.48
N SER A 343 20.11 2.40 21.22
CA SER A 343 21.56 2.60 21.07
C SER A 343 22.42 1.44 21.60
N THR A 344 22.03 0.83 22.72
CA THR A 344 22.78 -0.25 23.35
C THR A 344 22.30 -1.61 22.85
N TYR A 345 20.98 -1.81 22.79
CA TYR A 345 20.38 -3.10 22.49
C TYR A 345 20.04 -3.28 21.00
N GLN A 346 20.32 -2.28 20.16
CA GLN A 346 20.20 -2.33 18.69
C GLN A 346 18.79 -2.72 18.22
N ARG A 347 17.76 -2.22 18.91
CA ARG A 347 16.36 -2.52 18.63
C ARG A 347 15.73 -1.45 17.74
N GLY A 348 14.86 -1.83 16.82
CA GLY A 348 14.15 -0.90 15.93
C GLY A 348 12.84 -0.38 16.54
N GLY A 349 12.00 0.21 15.70
CA GLY A 349 10.72 0.77 16.10
C GLY A 349 9.80 -0.26 16.76
N TRP A 350 9.33 0.03 17.98
CA TRP A 350 8.48 -0.89 18.76
C TRP A 350 7.77 -0.19 19.93
N TRP A 351 6.91 -0.92 20.63
CA TRP A 351 6.22 -0.50 21.85
C TRP A 351 7.06 -0.84 23.09
N TYR A 352 7.92 0.08 23.53
CA TYR A 352 8.86 -0.17 24.64
C TYR A 352 8.39 0.39 25.98
N GLY A 353 8.46 -0.43 27.02
CA GLY A 353 8.29 0.02 28.40
C GLY A 353 9.58 0.58 29.01
N HIS A 354 9.54 0.84 30.31
CA HIS A 354 10.69 1.37 31.06
C HIS A 354 11.94 0.50 30.91
N TYR A 355 11.78 -0.82 30.83
CA TYR A 355 12.86 -1.79 30.69
C TYR A 355 12.93 -2.41 29.29
N CYS A 356 12.55 -1.64 28.27
CA CYS A 356 12.31 -2.11 26.91
C CYS A 356 11.14 -3.13 26.87
N ALA A 357 11.28 -4.22 26.12
CA ALA A 357 10.29 -5.29 25.99
C ALA A 357 10.98 -6.66 25.94
N TYR A 358 10.26 -7.75 26.17
CA TYR A 358 10.79 -9.11 26.01
C TYR A 358 11.03 -9.49 24.53
N GLU A 359 10.48 -8.69 23.63
CA GLU A 359 10.53 -8.91 22.20
C GLU A 359 11.00 -7.65 21.48
N SER A 360 11.66 -7.86 20.34
CA SER A 360 11.93 -6.82 19.37
C SER A 360 12.06 -7.47 18.01
N LEU A 361 10.94 -7.61 17.30
CA LEU A 361 10.93 -8.21 15.97
C LEU A 361 11.48 -7.29 14.87
N ASN A 362 11.74 -6.03 15.23
CA ASN A 362 12.22 -4.97 14.35
C ASN A 362 13.68 -4.55 14.66
N GLY A 363 14.38 -5.27 15.54
CA GLY A 363 15.79 -5.01 15.82
C GLY A 363 16.73 -5.40 14.69
N ILE A 364 18.03 -5.15 14.88
CA ILE A 364 19.04 -5.54 13.89
C ILE A 364 19.05 -7.07 13.69
N TYR A 365 19.06 -7.51 12.43
CA TYR A 365 19.00 -8.93 12.08
C TYR A 365 20.22 -9.73 12.57
N ILE A 366 21.40 -9.09 12.56
CA ILE A 366 22.67 -9.65 13.05
C ILE A 366 23.12 -8.83 14.27
N PRO A 367 22.73 -9.23 15.50
CA PRO A 367 23.07 -8.50 16.71
C PRO A 367 24.52 -8.71 17.13
N THR A 368 25.01 -7.81 17.98
CA THR A 368 26.34 -7.95 18.62
C THR A 368 26.38 -9.04 19.69
N LYS A 369 25.22 -9.48 20.22
CA LYS A 369 25.10 -10.52 21.25
C LYS A 369 23.95 -11.48 20.91
N TRP A 370 24.28 -12.74 20.67
CA TRP A 370 23.31 -13.82 20.37
C TRP A 370 22.68 -14.42 21.62
N GLY A 371 21.46 -14.94 21.49
CA GLY A 371 20.74 -15.59 22.59
C GLY A 371 20.40 -14.64 23.74
N THR A 372 20.23 -13.35 23.43
CA THR A 372 19.90 -12.30 24.39
C THR A 372 18.83 -11.38 23.84
N TYR A 373 18.41 -10.41 24.64
CA TYR A 373 17.41 -9.40 24.31
C TYR A 373 17.87 -8.30 23.31
N TYR A 374 18.98 -8.54 22.60
CA TYR A 374 19.60 -7.63 21.63
C TYR A 374 19.07 -7.90 20.22
N GLY A 375 18.88 -6.81 19.47
CA GLY A 375 18.49 -6.84 18.07
C GLY A 375 17.17 -7.55 17.83
N PHE A 376 17.09 -8.27 16.72
CA PHE A 376 15.94 -9.06 16.35
C PHE A 376 15.85 -10.32 17.23
N CYS A 377 14.99 -10.27 18.25
CA CYS A 377 14.89 -11.30 19.30
C CYS A 377 13.47 -11.51 19.83
N TRP A 378 13.26 -12.67 20.44
CA TRP A 378 12.03 -13.02 21.16
C TRP A 378 12.35 -13.88 22.39
N ASN A 379 11.74 -13.58 23.54
CA ASN A 379 11.87 -14.39 24.74
C ASN A 379 10.82 -15.51 24.77
N LEU A 380 11.25 -16.77 24.73
CA LEU A 380 10.36 -17.93 24.73
C LEU A 380 9.74 -18.24 26.10
N GLY A 381 10.27 -17.71 27.21
CA GLY A 381 9.75 -18.07 28.53
C GLY A 381 10.65 -17.70 29.70
N PRO A 382 10.50 -18.38 30.85
CA PRO A 382 11.24 -18.02 32.06
C PRO A 382 12.75 -18.25 31.89
N ASN A 383 13.54 -17.50 32.66
CA ASN A 383 15.01 -17.50 32.64
C ASN A 383 15.67 -16.85 31.41
N ASP A 384 15.03 -15.83 30.82
CA ASP A 384 15.60 -15.07 29.70
C ASP A 384 15.99 -15.99 28.51
N ASN A 385 15.09 -16.90 28.14
CA ASN A 385 15.30 -17.83 27.04
C ASN A 385 15.06 -17.15 25.68
N TYR A 386 16.02 -16.34 25.25
CA TYR A 386 15.93 -15.60 23.98
C TYR A 386 16.36 -16.43 22.79
N ILE A 387 15.52 -16.40 21.76
CA ILE A 387 15.89 -16.79 20.39
C ILE A 387 16.13 -15.56 19.53
N ASN A 388 16.91 -15.74 18.46
CA ASN A 388 17.06 -14.78 17.37
C ASN A 388 16.41 -15.38 16.10
N PRO A 389 15.09 -15.22 15.92
CA PRO A 389 14.30 -15.98 14.94
C PRO A 389 14.79 -15.73 13.53
N MET A 390 15.00 -16.73 12.66
CA MET A 390 15.42 -16.55 11.26
C MET A 390 14.44 -15.64 10.49
N PRO A 391 13.23 -16.08 10.09
CA PRO A 391 12.15 -15.15 9.79
C PRO A 391 11.19 -14.93 10.96
N SER A 392 10.59 -13.75 11.00
CA SER A 392 9.35 -13.48 11.73
C SER A 392 8.25 -13.02 10.78
N ARG A 393 7.00 -13.24 11.20
CA ARG A 393 5.81 -12.74 10.53
C ARG A 393 4.79 -12.31 11.58
N MET A 394 4.28 -11.09 11.48
CA MET A 394 3.13 -10.64 12.25
C MET A 394 1.96 -10.33 11.33
N MET A 395 0.78 -10.80 11.72
CA MET A 395 -0.43 -10.67 10.94
C MET A 395 -1.65 -10.45 11.83
N LEU A 396 -2.64 -9.76 11.27
CA LEU A 396 -3.87 -9.41 11.95
C LEU A 396 -5.08 -9.97 11.20
N ARG A 397 -6.15 -10.26 11.94
CA ARG A 397 -7.42 -10.73 11.35
C ARG A 397 -8.59 -10.38 12.24
N ARG A 398 -9.65 -9.81 11.67
CA ARG A 398 -10.90 -9.58 12.37
C ARG A 398 -11.56 -10.89 12.82
N VAL A 399 -12.19 -10.86 13.99
CA VAL A 399 -13.00 -11.96 14.54
C VAL A 399 -14.46 -11.56 14.42
N ILE A 400 -15.25 -12.37 13.71
CA ILE A 400 -16.69 -12.16 13.51
C ILE A 400 -17.47 -12.82 14.65
#